data_AF-A0A0N4TDW2-F1
#
_entry.id   AF-A0A0N4TDW2-F1
#
_cell.length_a   1.000
_cell.length_b   1.000
_cell.length_c   1.000
_cell.angle_alpha   90.00
_cell.angle_beta   90.00
_cell.angle_gamma   90.00
#
_symmetry.space_group_name_H-M   'P 1'
#
loop_
_entity.id
_entity.type
_entity.pdbx_description
1 polymer ?
#
loop_
_entity_poly.entity_id
_entity_poly.type
_entity_poly.pdbx_seq_one_letter_code
_entity_poly.pdbx_strand_id
1 'polypeptide(L)'
;MLVGRRPQKTWKPPAAGTPPQLCLYNSFARKKELFVPLNPKQVKWYICGPTVYDSSHIGHARAYLSFDILRRVLQDYFGYDIQYIMNITDIDDKIIKRARQLYLLENYTSGKFGELSMTKVIKDTLSALDKFKNKCIDETDPDKKNMLADMCASVNVAVKKLECSLLQSEQQETEKSKNELLHAAKDVLSDWLDSLYKHTVNDLAVFDRLAKKYENEFLCDMASLNVLPPTILTRVSEYIPEIIAYVEKIIDNGYGYVTKDGSLS
;
A
#
# COMPACT_ATOMS: atom_id res chain seq x y z
N MET A 1 17.11 60.40 -17.20
CA MET A 1 15.88 59.68 -17.60
C MET A 1 15.57 58.64 -16.53
N LEU A 2 14.50 58.83 -15.74
CA LEU A 2 14.05 57.86 -14.74
C LEU A 2 12.98 56.95 -15.38
N VAL A 3 13.28 55.65 -15.48
CA VAL A 3 12.38 54.65 -16.06
C VAL A 3 11.31 54.25 -15.05
N GLY A 4 10.07 54.65 -15.33
CA GLY A 4 8.79 54.01 -15.05
C GLY A 4 8.58 53.25 -13.72
N ARG A 5 7.99 53.91 -12.71
CA ARG A 5 7.19 53.20 -11.69
C ARG A 5 5.91 52.68 -12.36
N ARG A 6 5.63 51.37 -12.27
CA ARG A 6 4.34 50.81 -12.68
C ARG A 6 3.22 51.52 -11.90
N PRO A 7 2.17 52.06 -12.55
CA PRO A 7 1.06 52.67 -11.84
C PRO A 7 0.36 51.60 -11.00
N GLN A 8 0.20 51.85 -9.70
CA GLN A 8 -0.61 51.00 -8.83
C GLN A 8 -2.03 50.94 -9.38
N LYS A 9 -2.57 49.74 -9.58
CA LYS A 9 -3.97 49.56 -9.98
C LYS A 9 -4.85 50.20 -8.91
N THR A 10 -5.72 51.14 -9.30
CA THR A 10 -6.68 51.77 -8.42
C THR A 10 -7.58 50.70 -7.81
N TRP A 11 -7.54 50.55 -6.48
CA TRP A 11 -8.41 49.64 -5.75
C TRP A 11 -9.87 50.00 -6.02
N LYS A 12 -10.70 49.00 -6.30
CA LYS A 12 -12.16 49.15 -6.40
C LYS A 12 -12.80 48.27 -5.34
N PRO A 13 -13.81 48.76 -4.61
CA PRO A 13 -14.56 47.93 -3.68
C PRO A 13 -15.22 46.77 -4.45
N PRO A 14 -15.23 45.54 -3.91
CA PRO A 14 -15.92 44.42 -4.53
C PRO A 14 -17.42 44.73 -4.59
N ALA A 15 -18.02 44.58 -5.77
CA ALA A 15 -19.48 44.63 -5.91
C ALA A 15 -20.10 43.48 -5.11
N ALA A 16 -21.24 43.72 -4.45
CA ALA A 16 -22.00 42.68 -3.76
C ALA A 16 -22.59 41.70 -4.81
N GLY A 17 -21.77 40.74 -5.25
CA GLY A 17 -22.18 39.67 -6.15
C GLY A 17 -22.91 38.56 -5.40
N THR A 18 -23.67 37.75 -6.14
CA THR A 18 -24.20 36.48 -5.62
C THR A 18 -23.08 35.63 -5.02
N PRO A 19 -23.30 34.99 -3.85
CA PRO A 19 -22.29 34.14 -3.24
C PRO A 19 -21.91 33.01 -4.20
N PRO A 20 -20.64 32.58 -4.20
CA PRO A 20 -20.19 31.51 -5.07
C PRO A 20 -20.94 30.22 -4.76
N GLN A 21 -21.42 29.54 -5.81
CA GLN A 21 -22.03 28.22 -5.70
C GLN A 21 -20.96 27.13 -5.84
N LEU A 22 -21.09 26.07 -5.04
CA LEU A 22 -20.21 24.92 -5.14
C LEU A 22 -20.63 24.02 -6.30
N CYS A 23 -19.76 23.83 -7.27
CA CYS A 23 -19.95 22.86 -8.35
C CYS A 23 -18.86 21.80 -8.29
N LEU A 24 -19.25 20.53 -8.38
CA LEU A 24 -18.34 19.38 -8.40
C LEU A 24 -18.37 18.71 -9.77
N TYR A 25 -17.25 18.12 -10.17
CA TYR A 25 -17.22 17.28 -11.37
C TYR A 25 -17.80 15.90 -11.03
N ASN A 26 -18.92 15.56 -11.66
CA ASN A 26 -19.55 14.26 -11.48
C ASN A 26 -19.01 13.28 -12.53
N SER A 27 -18.23 12.29 -12.12
CA SER A 27 -17.66 11.27 -13.03
C SER A 27 -18.72 10.41 -13.74
N PHE A 28 -19.90 10.24 -13.15
CA PHE A 28 -21.02 9.51 -13.76
C PHE A 28 -21.61 10.29 -14.95
N ALA A 29 -21.89 11.58 -14.75
CA ALA A 29 -22.43 12.47 -15.78
C ALA A 29 -21.35 13.14 -16.66
N ARG A 30 -20.07 12.99 -16.31
CA ARG A 30 -18.88 13.60 -16.93
C ARG A 30 -18.95 15.12 -17.11
N LYS A 31 -19.65 15.82 -16.23
CA LYS A 31 -19.83 17.28 -16.28
C LYS A 31 -19.76 17.90 -14.89
N LYS A 32 -19.55 19.22 -14.84
CA LYS A 32 -19.64 19.99 -13.60
C LYS A 32 -21.12 20.23 -13.28
N GLU A 33 -21.52 19.86 -12.07
CA GLU A 33 -22.90 20.01 -11.59
C GLU A 33 -22.91 20.77 -10.27
N LEU A 34 -24.02 21.48 -10.03
CA LEU A 34 -24.27 22.12 -8.75
C LEU A 34 -24.31 21.04 -7.67
N PHE A 35 -23.52 21.21 -6.61
CA PHE A 35 -23.55 20.32 -5.46
C PHE A 35 -24.77 20.64 -4.59
N VAL A 36 -25.69 19.68 -4.50
CA VAL A 36 -26.86 19.76 -3.62
C VAL A 36 -26.82 18.54 -2.70
N PRO A 37 -26.55 18.71 -1.39
CA PRO A 37 -26.48 17.60 -0.47
C PRO A 37 -27.87 17.03 -0.17
N LEU A 38 -27.94 15.73 0.15
CA LEU A 38 -29.19 15.07 0.58
C LEU A 38 -29.80 15.74 1.83
N ASN A 39 -28.94 16.14 2.77
CA ASN A 39 -29.32 16.91 3.96
C ASN A 39 -28.72 18.32 3.83
N PRO A 40 -29.49 19.42 3.96
CA PRO A 40 -29.02 20.77 3.65
C PRO A 40 -27.74 21.25 4.37
N LYS A 41 -27.43 20.69 5.54
CA LYS A 41 -26.25 21.06 6.34
C LYS A 41 -25.23 19.95 6.52
N GLN A 42 -25.59 18.69 6.25
CA GLN A 42 -24.74 17.54 6.52
C GLN A 42 -24.38 16.82 5.22
N VAL A 43 -23.08 16.60 5.02
CA VAL A 43 -22.52 15.82 3.92
C VAL A 43 -21.94 14.53 4.47
N LYS A 44 -22.49 13.39 4.04
CA LYS A 44 -21.90 12.07 4.29
C LYS A 44 -20.96 11.76 3.14
N TRP A 45 -19.68 11.54 3.45
CA TRP A 45 -18.63 11.37 2.45
C TRP A 45 -17.81 10.13 2.77
N TYR A 46 -17.72 9.21 1.81
CA TYR A 46 -16.85 8.06 1.87
C TYR A 46 -15.64 8.22 0.92
N ILE A 47 -14.45 7.88 1.39
CA ILE A 47 -13.23 7.76 0.57
C ILE A 47 -12.60 6.40 0.86
N CYS A 48 -12.21 5.68 -0.19
CA CYS A 48 -11.49 4.42 -0.05
C CYS A 48 -10.14 4.68 0.64
N GLY A 49 -9.88 3.95 1.72
CA GLY A 49 -8.57 3.99 2.38
C GLY A 49 -7.60 2.95 1.83
N PRO A 50 -6.43 2.80 2.48
CA PRO A 50 -5.33 1.98 1.98
C PRO A 50 -5.55 0.47 2.21
N THR A 51 -4.90 -0.34 1.37
CA THR A 51 -4.58 -1.73 1.69
C THR A 51 -3.26 -1.76 2.47
N VAL A 52 -3.31 -2.17 3.73
CA VAL A 52 -2.19 -2.03 4.70
C VAL A 52 -1.18 -3.19 4.61
N TYR A 53 -0.60 -3.38 3.42
CA TYR A 53 0.44 -4.41 3.18
C TYR A 53 1.87 -3.86 3.09
N ASP A 54 2.03 -2.55 2.91
CA ASP A 54 3.33 -1.88 2.82
C ASP A 54 3.22 -0.38 3.21
N SER A 55 4.37 0.27 3.33
CA SER A 55 4.50 1.69 3.64
C SER A 55 3.81 2.58 2.60
N SER A 56 3.33 3.74 3.05
CA SER A 56 2.66 4.69 2.17
C SER A 56 3.63 5.41 1.25
N HIS A 57 3.33 5.43 -0.05
CA HIS A 57 4.13 6.18 -1.03
C HIS A 57 3.50 7.54 -1.35
N ILE A 58 4.23 8.39 -2.08
CA ILE A 58 3.79 9.75 -2.46
C ILE A 58 2.43 9.82 -3.18
N GLY A 59 2.05 8.76 -3.91
CA GLY A 59 0.73 8.66 -4.54
C GLY A 59 -0.42 8.68 -3.52
N HIS A 60 -0.25 8.02 -2.37
CA HIS A 60 -1.22 8.03 -1.27
C HIS A 60 -1.28 9.42 -0.67
N ALA A 61 -0.13 10.00 -0.30
CA ALA A 61 -0.04 11.34 0.27
C ALA A 61 -0.77 12.37 -0.59
N ARG A 62 -0.53 12.38 -1.91
CA ARG A 62 -1.21 13.27 -2.85
C ARG A 62 -2.73 13.12 -2.81
N ALA A 63 -3.25 11.89 -2.81
CA ALA A 63 -4.67 11.62 -2.81
C ALA A 63 -5.34 12.13 -1.53
N TYR A 64 -4.85 11.71 -0.36
CA TYR A 64 -5.44 12.07 0.92
C TYR A 64 -5.30 13.57 1.23
N LEU A 65 -4.18 14.20 0.85
CA LEU A 65 -4.04 15.67 0.95
C LEU A 65 -5.06 16.40 0.07
N SER A 66 -5.30 15.93 -1.15
CA SER A 66 -6.28 16.55 -2.04
C SER A 66 -7.69 16.49 -1.46
N PHE A 67 -8.05 15.33 -0.88
CA PHE A 67 -9.34 15.17 -0.22
C PHE A 67 -9.46 15.98 1.07
N ASP A 68 -8.39 16.10 1.86
CA ASP A 68 -8.36 16.94 3.05
C ASP A 68 -8.54 18.42 2.72
N ILE A 69 -7.86 18.92 1.68
CA ILE A 69 -8.04 20.30 1.19
C ILE A 69 -9.50 20.53 0.78
N LEU A 70 -10.09 19.59 0.02
CA LEU A 70 -11.49 19.69 -0.38
C LEU A 70 -12.42 19.69 0.85
N ARG A 71 -12.20 18.78 1.80
CA ARG A 71 -12.94 18.72 3.06
C ARG A 71 -12.88 20.06 3.80
N ARG A 72 -11.70 20.65 3.97
CA ARG A 72 -11.52 21.96 4.62
C ARG A 72 -12.24 23.07 3.88
N VAL A 73 -12.19 23.10 2.55
CA VAL A 73 -12.95 24.08 1.74
C VAL A 73 -14.46 23.92 1.98
N LEU A 74 -14.98 22.69 1.99
CA LEU A 74 -16.40 22.45 2.22
C LEU A 74 -16.84 22.82 3.65
N GLN A 75 -16.01 22.54 4.65
CA GLN A 75 -16.31 22.84 6.05
C GLN A 75 -16.15 24.33 6.36
N ASP A 76 -14.98 24.90 6.06
CA ASP A 76 -14.59 26.23 6.54
C ASP A 76 -15.13 27.36 5.65
N TYR A 77 -15.23 27.13 4.34
CA TYR A 77 -15.70 28.14 3.39
C TYR A 77 -17.20 28.04 3.11
N PHE A 78 -17.72 26.83 2.92
CA PHE A 78 -19.14 26.62 2.62
C PHE A 78 -20.00 26.27 3.85
N GLY A 79 -19.39 26.00 5.01
CA GLY A 79 -20.10 25.79 6.28
C GLY A 79 -20.81 24.44 6.40
N TYR A 80 -20.39 23.43 5.63
CA TYR A 80 -20.98 22.09 5.72
C TYR A 80 -20.46 21.31 6.93
N ASP A 81 -21.35 20.57 7.60
CA ASP A 81 -20.99 19.51 8.54
C ASP A 81 -20.63 18.24 7.77
N ILE A 82 -19.37 17.83 7.82
CA ILE A 82 -18.88 16.67 7.06
C ILE A 82 -18.67 15.48 7.99
N GLN A 83 -19.48 14.43 7.75
CA GLN A 83 -19.24 13.09 8.27
C GLN A 83 -18.38 12.32 7.25
N TYR A 84 -17.07 12.26 7.51
CA TYR A 84 -16.11 11.57 6.67
C TYR A 84 -15.87 10.13 7.16
N ILE A 85 -16.12 9.15 6.30
CA ILE A 85 -15.91 7.73 6.54
C ILE A 85 -14.77 7.23 5.66
N MET A 86 -13.82 6.50 6.24
CA MET A 86 -12.73 5.86 5.52
C MET A 86 -12.58 4.41 5.98
N ASN A 87 -12.43 3.49 5.03
CA ASN A 87 -12.12 2.10 5.36
C ASN A 87 -10.62 1.86 5.46
N ILE A 88 -10.20 0.81 6.17
CA ILE A 88 -8.87 0.19 6.06
C ILE A 88 -9.08 -1.20 5.50
N THR A 89 -8.41 -1.51 4.39
CA THR A 89 -8.41 -2.86 3.83
C THR A 89 -7.30 -3.66 4.52
N ASP A 90 -7.66 -4.35 5.61
CA ASP A 90 -6.77 -5.17 6.43
C ASP A 90 -6.85 -6.68 6.12
N ILE A 91 -7.70 -7.06 5.17
CA ILE A 91 -7.79 -8.42 4.60
C ILE A 91 -7.67 -8.32 3.09
N ASP A 92 -6.58 -8.86 2.53
CA ASP A 92 -6.29 -8.87 1.09
C ASP A 92 -5.20 -9.92 0.79
N ASP A 93 -5.20 -10.50 -0.42
CA ASP A 93 -4.18 -11.46 -0.86
C ASP A 93 -2.76 -10.90 -0.76
N LYS A 94 -2.57 -9.59 -1.01
CA LYS A 94 -1.27 -8.92 -0.87
C LYS A 94 -0.81 -8.91 0.59
N ILE A 95 -1.71 -8.70 1.54
CA ILE A 95 -1.40 -8.75 2.98
C ILE A 95 -1.04 -10.17 3.37
N ILE A 96 -1.84 -11.16 2.96
CA ILE A 96 -1.60 -12.58 3.26
C ILE A 96 -0.22 -12.99 2.75
N LYS A 97 0.07 -12.69 1.48
CA LYS A 97 1.35 -13.03 0.87
C LYS A 97 2.51 -12.31 1.57
N ARG A 98 2.43 -11.00 1.78
CA ARG A 98 3.53 -10.21 2.35
C ARG A 98 3.81 -10.57 3.80
N ALA A 99 2.78 -10.80 4.62
CA ALA A 99 2.96 -11.16 6.02
C ALA A 99 3.63 -12.52 6.15
N ARG A 100 3.20 -13.50 5.34
CA ARG A 100 3.80 -14.85 5.30
C ARG A 100 5.25 -14.81 4.85
N GLN A 101 5.55 -14.05 3.79
CA GLN A 101 6.91 -13.82 3.31
C GLN A 101 7.84 -13.25 4.39
N LEU A 102 7.41 -12.21 5.09
CA LEU A 102 8.20 -11.58 6.15
C LEU A 102 8.40 -12.51 7.35
N TYR A 103 7.34 -13.22 7.77
CA TYR A 103 7.40 -14.19 8.86
C TYR A 103 8.35 -15.35 8.56
N LEU A 104 8.29 -15.91 7.35
CA LEU A 104 9.18 -16.98 6.92
C LEU A 104 10.63 -16.49 6.81
N LEU A 105 10.84 -15.29 6.30
CA LEU A 105 12.18 -14.70 6.24
C LEU A 105 12.76 -14.44 7.64
N GLU A 106 11.96 -13.93 8.58
CA GLU A 106 12.38 -13.72 9.98
C GLU A 106 12.74 -15.04 10.68
N ASN A 107 11.94 -16.09 10.46
CA ASN A 107 12.25 -17.42 10.98
C ASN A 107 13.52 -18.01 10.36
N TYR A 108 13.75 -17.73 9.06
CA TYR A 108 14.97 -18.13 8.36
C TYR A 108 16.22 -17.45 8.91
N THR A 109 16.19 -16.13 9.10
CA THR A 109 17.33 -15.39 9.67
C THR A 109 17.56 -15.71 11.14
N SER A 110 16.53 -16.10 11.87
CA SER A 110 16.61 -16.54 13.28
C SER A 110 17.10 -17.99 13.45
N GLY A 111 17.34 -18.73 12.37
CA GLY A 111 17.85 -20.12 12.43
C GLY A 111 16.80 -21.19 12.76
N LYS A 112 15.49 -20.88 12.69
CA LYS A 112 14.43 -21.89 12.92
C LYS A 112 14.39 -22.99 11.86
N PHE A 113 14.91 -22.73 10.67
CA PHE A 113 15.02 -23.73 9.58
C PHE A 113 16.38 -24.45 9.56
N GLY A 114 17.06 -24.52 10.71
CA GLY A 114 18.38 -25.12 10.87
C GLY A 114 19.51 -24.10 10.99
N GLU A 115 20.73 -24.59 11.18
CA GLU A 115 21.92 -23.76 11.36
C GLU A 115 22.15 -22.86 10.14
N LEU A 116 22.21 -21.55 10.37
CA LEU A 116 22.37 -20.54 9.33
C LEU A 116 23.84 -20.39 8.94
N SER A 117 24.39 -21.42 8.29
CA SER A 117 25.75 -21.37 7.76
C SER A 117 25.83 -20.47 6.53
N MET A 118 26.98 -19.82 6.32
CA MET A 118 27.20 -18.93 5.18
C MET A 118 27.02 -19.67 3.84
N THR A 119 27.49 -20.91 3.78
CA THR A 119 27.33 -21.79 2.63
C THR A 119 25.86 -22.11 2.35
N LYS A 120 25.07 -22.32 3.41
CA LYS A 120 23.62 -22.52 3.28
C LYS A 120 22.93 -21.26 2.73
N VAL A 121 23.29 -20.08 3.24
CA VAL A 121 22.72 -18.81 2.74
C VAL A 121 22.99 -18.62 1.25
N ILE A 122 24.22 -18.87 0.79
CA ILE A 122 24.57 -18.80 -0.64
C ILE A 122 23.76 -19.81 -1.44
N LYS A 123 23.74 -21.08 -1.01
CA LYS A 123 23.02 -22.16 -1.71
C LYS A 123 21.52 -21.89 -1.83
N ASP A 124 20.88 -21.48 -0.74
CA ASP A 124 19.46 -21.15 -0.70
C ASP A 124 19.15 -19.94 -1.60
N THR A 125 20.03 -18.92 -1.59
CA THR A 125 19.89 -17.75 -2.46
C THR A 125 20.03 -18.08 -3.95
N LEU A 126 21.00 -18.92 -4.31
CA LEU A 126 21.15 -19.38 -5.71
C LEU A 126 19.94 -20.21 -6.17
N SER A 127 19.40 -21.07 -5.30
CA SER A 127 18.19 -21.84 -5.58
C SER A 127 16.96 -20.93 -5.76
N ALA A 128 16.85 -19.90 -4.93
CA ALA A 128 15.80 -18.90 -5.04
C ALA A 128 15.91 -18.09 -6.33
N LEU A 129 17.13 -17.68 -6.72
CA LEU A 129 17.40 -16.99 -7.98
C LEU A 129 17.03 -17.81 -9.20
N ASP A 130 17.32 -19.12 -9.21
CA ASP A 130 16.98 -19.99 -10.33
C ASP A 130 15.46 -20.05 -10.56
N LYS A 131 14.70 -20.24 -9.47
CA LYS A 131 13.24 -20.19 -9.52
C LYS A 131 12.72 -18.82 -9.95
N PHE A 132 13.36 -17.75 -9.48
CA PHE A 132 12.98 -16.38 -9.80
C PHE A 132 13.23 -16.02 -11.27
N LYS A 133 14.32 -16.52 -11.88
CA LYS A 133 14.62 -16.31 -13.31
C LYS A 133 13.53 -16.86 -14.22
N ASN A 134 12.94 -18.01 -13.89
CA ASN A 134 11.81 -18.56 -14.67
C ASN A 134 10.65 -17.57 -14.71
N LYS A 135 10.34 -16.93 -13.58
CA LYS A 135 9.32 -15.88 -13.51
C LYS A 135 9.68 -14.64 -14.33
N CYS A 136 10.97 -14.29 -14.44
CA CYS A 136 11.43 -13.20 -15.30
C CYS A 136 11.24 -13.51 -16.80
N ILE A 137 11.32 -14.78 -17.18
CA ILE A 137 11.15 -15.22 -18.58
C ILE A 137 9.67 -15.08 -18.99
N ASP A 138 8.75 -15.42 -18.08
CA ASP A 138 7.31 -15.39 -18.31
C ASP A 138 6.70 -13.97 -18.29
N GLU A 139 7.43 -12.96 -17.80
CA GLU A 139 6.95 -11.58 -17.74
C GLU A 139 6.91 -10.91 -19.12
N THR A 140 5.74 -10.39 -19.47
CA THR A 140 5.47 -9.76 -20.77
C THR A 140 5.76 -8.27 -20.78
N ASP A 141 5.66 -7.60 -19.62
CA ASP A 141 5.88 -6.16 -19.51
C ASP A 141 7.38 -5.82 -19.53
N PRO A 142 7.88 -4.99 -20.48
CA PRO A 142 9.30 -4.69 -20.61
C PRO A 142 9.90 -4.02 -19.37
N ASP A 143 9.17 -3.10 -18.73
CA ASP A 143 9.67 -2.33 -17.59
C ASP A 143 9.82 -3.24 -16.36
N LYS A 144 8.80 -4.08 -16.10
CA LYS A 144 8.89 -5.11 -15.04
C LYS A 144 9.99 -6.10 -15.33
N LYS A 145 10.16 -6.54 -16.58
CA LYS A 145 11.22 -7.48 -16.95
C LYS A 145 12.61 -6.92 -16.67
N ASN A 146 12.84 -5.64 -16.99
CA ASN A 146 14.09 -4.94 -16.69
C ASN A 146 14.31 -4.84 -15.18
N MET A 147 13.29 -4.43 -14.42
CA MET A 147 13.35 -4.36 -12.95
C MET A 147 13.72 -5.72 -12.33
N LEU A 148 13.10 -6.80 -12.80
CA LEU A 148 13.38 -8.15 -12.32
C LEU A 148 14.81 -8.61 -12.68
N ALA A 149 15.29 -8.26 -13.87
CA ALA A 149 16.66 -8.55 -14.30
C ALA A 149 17.70 -7.80 -13.46
N ASP A 150 17.46 -6.52 -13.17
CA ASP A 150 18.32 -5.69 -12.32
C ASP A 150 18.38 -6.25 -10.89
N MET A 151 17.24 -6.71 -10.35
CA MET A 151 17.21 -7.36 -9.04
C MET A 151 18.02 -8.65 -9.03
N CYS A 152 17.89 -9.50 -10.06
CA CYS A 152 18.73 -10.69 -10.22
C CYS A 152 20.22 -10.34 -10.28
N ALA A 153 20.59 -9.29 -11.03
CA ALA A 153 21.98 -8.85 -11.14
C ALA A 153 22.52 -8.38 -9.78
N SER A 154 21.75 -7.56 -9.05
CA SER A 154 22.10 -7.07 -7.71
C SER A 154 22.37 -8.21 -6.73
N VAL A 155 21.50 -9.23 -6.69
CA VAL A 155 21.68 -10.41 -5.82
C VAL A 155 22.93 -11.20 -6.22
N ASN A 156 23.17 -11.42 -7.51
CA ASN A 156 24.38 -12.13 -7.97
C ASN A 156 25.67 -11.40 -7.58
N VAL A 157 25.68 -10.06 -7.61
CA VAL A 157 26.82 -9.26 -7.13
C VAL A 157 27.05 -9.49 -5.63
N ALA A 158 25.99 -9.48 -4.83
CA ALA A 158 26.08 -9.73 -3.39
C ALA A 158 26.55 -11.16 -3.07
N VAL A 159 26.10 -12.16 -3.83
CA VAL A 159 26.57 -13.55 -3.68
C VAL A 159 28.08 -13.64 -3.93
N LYS A 160 28.56 -13.10 -5.05
CA LYS A 160 30.00 -13.10 -5.38
C LYS A 160 30.84 -12.39 -4.33
N LYS A 161 30.33 -11.28 -3.78
CA LYS A 161 31.00 -10.56 -2.69
C LYS A 161 31.18 -11.45 -1.47
N LEU A 162 30.12 -12.16 -1.06
CA LEU A 162 30.18 -13.09 0.07
C LEU A 162 31.15 -14.26 -0.21
N GLU A 163 31.11 -14.85 -1.40
CA GLU A 163 32.06 -15.90 -1.82
C GLU A 163 33.52 -15.45 -1.74
N CYS A 164 33.84 -14.26 -2.25
CA CYS A 164 35.20 -13.70 -2.15
C CYS A 164 35.62 -13.46 -0.69
N SER A 165 34.73 -12.95 0.16
CA SER A 165 35.04 -12.72 1.58
C SER A 165 35.32 -14.02 2.34
N LEU A 166 34.61 -15.11 2.01
CA LEU A 166 34.84 -16.44 2.60
C LEU A 166 36.22 -17.00 2.25
N LEU A 167 36.73 -16.72 1.05
CA LEU A 167 38.08 -17.13 0.64
C LEU A 167 39.18 -16.35 1.38
N GLN A 168 38.91 -15.10 1.74
CA GLN A 168 39.87 -14.21 2.40
C GLN A 168 39.95 -14.39 3.93
N SER A 169 39.07 -15.22 4.52
CA SER A 169 39.05 -15.57 5.96
C SER A 169 38.90 -14.39 6.94
N GLU A 170 38.41 -13.23 6.49
CA GLU A 170 38.12 -12.07 7.35
C GLU A 170 36.70 -12.18 7.95
N GLN A 171 36.59 -12.53 9.24
CA GLN A 171 35.30 -12.77 9.90
C GLN A 171 34.35 -11.56 9.87
N GLN A 172 34.88 -10.34 10.07
CA GLN A 172 34.05 -9.13 10.15
C GLN A 172 33.49 -8.71 8.79
N GLU A 173 34.29 -8.77 7.72
CA GLU A 173 33.83 -8.45 6.35
C GLU A 173 32.87 -9.54 5.82
N THR A 174 33.04 -10.78 6.27
CA THR A 174 32.18 -11.91 5.92
C THR A 174 30.77 -11.75 6.50
N GLU A 175 30.63 -11.38 7.78
CA GLU A 175 29.30 -11.15 8.38
C GLU A 175 28.59 -9.92 7.78
N LYS A 176 29.35 -8.86 7.46
CA LYS A 176 28.82 -7.69 6.74
C LYS A 176 28.29 -8.07 5.36
N SER A 177 29.08 -8.82 4.57
CA SER A 177 28.71 -9.27 3.24
C SER A 177 27.48 -10.18 3.25
N LYS A 178 27.30 -10.99 4.31
CA LYS A 178 26.10 -11.80 4.51
C LYS A 178 24.86 -10.94 4.76
N ASN A 179 24.95 -9.91 5.60
CA ASN A 179 23.82 -9.01 5.83
C ASN A 179 23.46 -8.23 4.57
N GLU A 180 24.44 -7.81 3.78
CA GLU A 180 24.22 -7.20 2.46
C GLU A 180 23.52 -8.16 1.49
N LEU A 181 23.93 -9.44 1.47
CA LEU A 181 23.27 -10.48 0.67
C LEU A 181 21.83 -10.71 1.11
N LEU A 182 21.57 -10.86 2.41
CA LEU A 182 20.21 -11.06 2.94
C LEU A 182 19.31 -9.87 2.63
N HIS A 183 19.85 -8.64 2.67
CA HIS A 183 19.13 -7.45 2.29
C HIS A 183 18.83 -7.41 0.78
N ALA A 184 19.83 -7.61 -0.08
CA ALA A 184 19.66 -7.61 -1.54
C ALA A 184 18.75 -8.74 -2.02
N ALA A 185 18.84 -9.91 -1.39
CA ALA A 185 18.07 -11.10 -1.74
C ALA A 185 16.71 -11.18 -1.05
N LYS A 186 16.31 -10.19 -0.23
CA LYS A 186 15.09 -10.21 0.59
C LYS A 186 13.85 -10.68 -0.17
N ASP A 187 13.56 -10.05 -1.30
CA ASP A 187 12.33 -10.35 -2.06
C ASP A 187 12.42 -11.69 -2.79
N VAL A 188 13.59 -12.04 -3.34
CA VAL A 188 13.84 -13.32 -4.01
C VAL A 188 13.75 -14.49 -3.02
N LEU A 189 14.44 -14.38 -1.88
CA LEU A 189 14.42 -15.37 -0.80
C LEU A 189 13.03 -15.51 -0.19
N SER A 190 12.33 -14.40 0.07
CA SER A 190 11.02 -14.47 0.69
C SER A 190 9.96 -15.11 -0.23
N ASP A 191 9.96 -14.85 -1.55
CA ASP A 191 9.08 -15.52 -2.51
C ASP A 191 9.40 -17.02 -2.62
N TRP A 192 10.69 -17.39 -2.58
CA TRP A 192 11.11 -18.79 -2.58
C TRP A 192 10.71 -19.51 -1.29
N LEU A 193 10.98 -18.93 -0.11
CA LEU A 193 10.57 -19.47 1.18
C LEU A 193 9.05 -19.63 1.27
N ASP A 194 8.29 -18.65 0.78
CA ASP A 194 6.82 -18.74 0.70
C ASP A 194 6.39 -19.95 -0.12
N SER A 195 7.02 -20.17 -1.27
CA SER A 195 6.68 -21.29 -2.14
C SER A 195 6.94 -22.67 -1.51
N LEU A 196 7.90 -22.75 -0.59
CA LEU A 196 8.24 -23.99 0.13
C LEU A 196 7.37 -24.18 1.37
N TYR A 197 7.20 -23.14 2.17
CA TYR A 197 6.69 -23.23 3.53
C TYR A 197 5.35 -22.54 3.75
N LYS A 198 4.67 -22.04 2.72
CA LYS A 198 3.36 -21.36 2.88
C LYS A 198 2.34 -22.16 3.68
N HIS A 199 2.37 -23.49 3.54
CA HIS A 199 1.45 -24.42 4.20
C HIS A 199 1.72 -24.56 5.72
N THR A 200 2.86 -24.07 6.21
CA THR A 200 3.24 -24.11 7.63
C THR A 200 2.72 -22.91 8.42
N VAL A 201 2.23 -21.87 7.75
CA VAL A 201 1.83 -20.60 8.38
C VAL A 201 0.31 -20.49 8.43
N ASN A 202 -0.26 -20.89 9.56
CA ASN A 202 -1.72 -20.90 9.79
C ASN A 202 -2.16 -19.96 10.92
N ASP A 203 -1.21 -19.25 11.55
CA ASP A 203 -1.51 -18.33 12.65
C ASP A 203 -2.03 -16.99 12.12
N LEU A 204 -3.28 -16.66 12.44
CA LEU A 204 -3.92 -15.40 12.06
C LEU A 204 -3.18 -14.17 12.61
N ALA A 205 -2.49 -14.30 13.75
CA ALA A 205 -1.75 -13.20 14.36
C ALA A 205 -0.56 -12.74 13.50
N VAL A 206 -0.09 -13.57 12.56
CA VAL A 206 0.96 -13.18 11.60
C VAL A 206 0.43 -12.13 10.63
N PHE A 207 -0.79 -12.31 10.11
CA PHE A 207 -1.40 -11.41 9.14
C PHE A 207 -1.87 -10.12 9.81
N ASP A 208 -2.54 -10.23 10.97
CA ASP A 208 -3.04 -9.10 11.75
C ASP A 208 -1.90 -8.15 12.19
N ARG A 209 -0.75 -8.70 12.60
CA ARG A 209 0.42 -7.91 12.99
C ARG A 209 0.94 -7.03 11.86
N LEU A 210 0.96 -7.55 10.63
CA LEU A 210 1.41 -6.78 9.47
C LEU A 210 0.44 -5.64 9.17
N ALA A 211 -0.86 -5.97 9.12
CA ALA A 211 -1.91 -4.99 8.84
C ALA A 211 -1.89 -3.85 9.86
N LYS A 212 -1.85 -4.17 11.16
CA LYS A 212 -1.76 -3.18 12.25
C LYS A 212 -0.51 -2.31 12.17
N LYS A 213 0.64 -2.90 11.81
CA LYS A 213 1.88 -2.13 11.66
C LYS A 213 1.71 -1.05 10.60
N TYR A 214 1.27 -1.42 9.39
CA TYR A 214 1.17 -0.46 8.28
C TYR A 214 -0.05 0.46 8.39
N GLU A 215 -1.12 0.03 9.07
CA GLU A 215 -2.21 0.93 9.46
C GLU A 215 -1.69 2.06 10.35
N ASN A 216 -0.96 1.72 11.42
CA ASN A 216 -0.39 2.72 12.32
C ASN A 216 0.59 3.64 11.59
N GLU A 217 1.45 3.08 10.74
CA GLU A 217 2.38 3.86 9.92
C GLU A 217 1.64 4.84 9.01
N PHE A 218 0.59 4.37 8.30
CA PHE A 218 -0.26 5.22 7.47
C PHE A 218 -0.90 6.36 8.27
N LEU A 219 -1.46 6.08 9.44
CA LEU A 219 -2.08 7.10 10.28
C LEU A 219 -1.06 8.13 10.79
N CYS A 220 0.13 7.68 11.16
CA CYS A 220 1.24 8.56 11.55
C CYS A 220 1.70 9.45 10.37
N ASP A 221 1.80 8.90 9.16
CA ASP A 221 2.15 9.66 7.96
C ASP A 221 1.10 10.72 7.65
N MET A 222 -0.19 10.35 7.68
CA MET A 222 -1.29 11.30 7.44
C MET A 222 -1.29 12.43 8.48
N ALA A 223 -1.08 12.10 9.75
CA ALA A 223 -0.97 13.10 10.82
C ALA A 223 0.24 14.03 10.60
N SER A 224 1.38 13.49 10.18
CA SER A 224 2.60 14.27 9.89
C SER A 224 2.41 15.22 8.70
N LEU A 225 1.53 14.86 7.75
CA LEU A 225 1.13 15.70 6.63
C LEU A 225 -0.01 16.67 6.97
N ASN A 226 -0.43 16.75 8.24
CA ASN A 226 -1.55 17.58 8.72
C ASN A 226 -2.90 17.27 8.04
N VAL A 227 -3.07 16.02 7.58
CA VAL A 227 -4.35 15.50 7.10
C VAL A 227 -5.25 15.25 8.30
N LEU A 228 -6.49 15.73 8.27
CA LEU A 228 -7.44 15.48 9.35
C LEU A 228 -7.87 14.01 9.35
N PRO A 229 -7.98 13.37 10.53
CA PRO A 229 -8.48 12.00 10.61
C PRO A 229 -9.94 11.92 10.13
N PRO A 230 -10.39 10.75 9.64
CA PRO A 230 -11.79 10.53 9.34
C PRO A 230 -12.65 10.65 10.59
N THR A 231 -13.93 10.99 10.40
CA THR A 231 -14.93 10.95 11.47
C THR A 231 -15.16 9.52 11.95
N ILE A 232 -15.16 8.56 11.00
CA ILE A 232 -15.31 7.13 11.27
C ILE A 232 -14.27 6.38 10.45
N LEU A 233 -13.48 5.55 11.13
CA LEU A 233 -12.55 4.60 10.53
C LEU A 233 -13.14 3.19 10.67
N THR A 234 -13.23 2.43 9.58
CA THR A 234 -13.80 1.07 9.59
C THR A 234 -12.78 0.07 9.04
N ARG A 235 -12.57 -1.07 9.68
CA ARG A 235 -11.69 -2.13 9.13
C ARG A 235 -12.51 -3.23 8.47
N VAL A 236 -12.02 -3.86 7.41
CA VAL A 236 -12.75 -4.95 6.75
C VAL A 236 -12.99 -6.10 7.72
N SER A 237 -12.00 -6.42 8.54
CA SER A 237 -12.11 -7.47 9.57
C SER A 237 -13.24 -7.25 10.59
N GLU A 238 -13.64 -6.00 10.84
CA GLU A 238 -14.69 -5.64 11.80
C GLU A 238 -16.10 -5.81 11.24
N TYR A 239 -16.26 -5.90 9.91
CA TYR A 239 -17.55 -5.91 9.20
C TYR A 239 -17.82 -7.21 8.43
N ILE A 240 -17.09 -8.29 8.72
CA ILE A 240 -17.27 -9.59 8.07
C ILE A 240 -18.72 -10.10 8.16
N PRO A 241 -19.42 -10.03 9.32
CA PRO A 241 -20.81 -10.46 9.40
C PRO A 241 -21.74 -9.69 8.46
N GLU A 242 -21.58 -8.37 8.35
CA GLU A 242 -22.37 -7.51 7.46
C GLU A 242 -22.07 -7.79 5.99
N ILE A 243 -20.81 -8.07 5.65
CA ILE A 243 -20.41 -8.46 4.30
C ILE A 243 -21.09 -9.78 3.91
N ILE A 244 -21.06 -10.78 4.79
CA ILE A 244 -21.72 -12.08 4.55
C ILE A 244 -23.23 -11.87 4.33
N ALA A 245 -23.91 -11.16 5.24
CA ALA A 245 -25.34 -10.90 5.13
C ALA A 245 -25.71 -10.12 3.84
N TYR A 246 -24.86 -9.20 3.41
CA TYR A 246 -25.06 -8.46 2.16
C TYR A 246 -24.92 -9.37 0.93
N VAL A 247 -23.91 -10.24 0.92
CA VAL A 247 -23.68 -11.20 -0.15
C VAL A 247 -24.81 -12.23 -0.24
N GLU A 248 -25.27 -12.76 0.89
CA GLU A 248 -26.45 -13.65 0.95
C GLU A 248 -27.66 -13.00 0.29
N LYS A 249 -27.92 -11.72 0.59
CA LYS A 249 -29.01 -10.96 -0.04
C LYS A 249 -28.83 -10.78 -1.55
N ILE A 250 -27.60 -10.67 -2.05
CA ILE A 250 -27.34 -10.60 -3.50
C ILE A 250 -27.72 -11.93 -4.16
N ILE A 251 -27.36 -13.05 -3.54
CA ILE A 251 -27.69 -14.40 -4.02
C ILE A 251 -29.19 -14.61 -4.00
N ASP A 252 -29.87 -14.26 -2.90
CA ASP A 252 -31.33 -14.40 -2.76
C ASP A 252 -32.10 -13.59 -3.81
N ASN A 253 -31.56 -12.44 -4.21
CA ASN A 253 -32.13 -11.61 -5.28
C ASN A 253 -31.79 -12.09 -6.70
N GLY A 254 -31.03 -13.19 -6.84
CA GLY A 254 -30.65 -13.76 -8.14
C GLY A 254 -29.53 -13.00 -8.86
N TYR A 255 -28.77 -12.15 -8.16
CA TYR A 255 -27.67 -11.37 -8.72
C TYR A 255 -26.29 -11.97 -8.46
N GLY A 256 -26.20 -13.14 -7.83
CA GLY A 256 -24.95 -13.88 -7.60
C GLY A 256 -25.17 -15.37 -7.43
N TYR A 257 -24.14 -16.18 -7.68
CA TYR A 257 -24.21 -17.64 -7.54
C TYR A 257 -22.88 -18.25 -7.08
N VAL A 258 -22.96 -19.46 -6.53
CA VAL A 258 -21.79 -20.25 -6.10
C VAL A 258 -21.21 -20.99 -7.31
N THR A 259 -19.92 -20.82 -7.57
CA THR A 259 -19.18 -21.53 -8.61
C THR A 259 -18.76 -22.93 -8.14
N LYS A 260 -18.29 -23.78 -9.08
CA LYS A 260 -17.95 -25.18 -8.79
C LYS A 260 -16.79 -25.35 -7.80
N ASP A 261 -15.89 -24.37 -7.75
CA ASP A 261 -14.75 -24.29 -6.84
C ASP A 261 -15.11 -23.71 -5.46
N GLY A 262 -16.39 -23.34 -5.23
CA GLY A 262 -16.87 -22.78 -3.98
C GLY A 262 -16.73 -21.27 -3.85
N SER A 263 -16.20 -20.60 -4.88
CA SER A 263 -16.16 -19.14 -4.98
C SER A 263 -17.56 -18.57 -5.28
N LEU A 264 -17.75 -17.27 -5.06
CA LEU A 264 -18.99 -16.56 -5.39
C LEU A 264 -18.73 -15.65 -6.60
N SER A 265 -19.64 -15.65 -7.58
CA SER A 265 -19.56 -14.86 -8.81
C SER A 265 -20.87 -14.12 -9.11
#